data_AF-A0A8J6TZY1-F1
#
_entry.id   AF-A0A8J6TZY1-F1
#
_cell.length_a   1.000
_cell.length_b   1.000
_cell.length_c   1.000
_cell.angle_alpha   90.00
_cell.angle_beta   90.00
_cell.angle_gamma   90.00
#
_symmetry.space_group_name_H-M   'P 1'
#
loop_
_entity.id
_entity.type
_entity.pdbx_description
1 polymer ?
#
loop_
_entity_poly.entity_id
_entity_poly.type
_entity_poly.pdbx_seq_one_letter_code
_entity_poly.pdbx_strand_id
1 'polypeptide(L)'
;MSDRENVFELQQYFDASLREVNVSLPSIYLSAQILLIYYLNKMIDNPICTYDFMIKIDNEIMKQVDWASELAISKTQYVGQELGLGKMYIWYGELQDFEDGSMLLYYNNLSRNKQKEKLIEELIDEAKIVKDKIELELNKHPYLLISYK
;
A
#
# COMPACT_ATOMS: atom_id res chain seq x y z
N MET A 1 12.99 18.48 -32.22
CA MET A 1 11.71 18.13 -31.60
C MET A 1 12.03 17.17 -30.48
N SER A 2 11.87 17.62 -29.24
CA SER A 2 12.17 16.77 -28.08
C SER A 2 10.90 16.02 -27.71
N ASP A 3 11.01 14.77 -27.27
CA ASP A 3 9.87 13.92 -26.87
C ASP A 3 8.98 14.55 -25.78
N ARG A 4 9.40 15.65 -25.16
CA ARG A 4 8.64 16.44 -24.18
C ARG A 4 7.58 17.35 -24.79
N GLU A 5 7.59 17.60 -26.10
CA GLU A 5 6.66 18.52 -26.77
C GLU A 5 5.30 17.87 -27.12
N ASN A 6 5.21 16.54 -27.09
CA ASN A 6 4.03 15.78 -27.56
C ASN A 6 3.19 15.12 -26.45
N VAL A 7 3.36 15.51 -25.18
CA VAL A 7 2.64 14.89 -24.04
C VAL A 7 1.11 14.94 -24.22
N PHE A 8 0.60 16.04 -24.78
CA PHE A 8 -0.83 16.21 -25.03
C PHE A 8 -1.35 15.29 -26.14
N GLU A 9 -0.63 15.16 -27.26
CA GLU A 9 -0.99 14.27 -28.36
C GLU A 9 -0.94 12.80 -27.91
N LEU A 10 0.11 12.43 -27.15
CA LEU A 10 0.25 11.10 -26.58
C LEU A 10 -0.92 10.74 -25.65
N GLN A 11 -1.35 11.67 -24.79
CA GLN A 11 -2.51 11.46 -23.93
C GLN A 11 -3.79 11.25 -24.75
N GLN A 12 -4.00 12.05 -25.81
CA GLN A 12 -5.16 11.88 -26.68
C GLN A 12 -5.19 10.52 -27.39
N TYR A 13 -4.04 10.07 -27.91
CA TYR A 13 -3.96 8.75 -28.55
C TYR A 13 -4.22 7.64 -27.53
N PHE A 14 -3.66 7.75 -26.32
CA PHE A 14 -3.91 6.79 -25.24
C PHE A 14 -5.39 6.72 -24.86
N ASP A 15 -6.05 7.86 -24.66
CA ASP A 15 -7.47 7.94 -24.31
C ASP A 15 -8.37 7.46 -25.46
N ALA A 16 -7.97 7.66 -26.71
CA ALA A 16 -8.66 7.11 -27.87
C ALA A 16 -8.57 5.58 -27.90
N SER A 17 -7.36 5.03 -27.69
CA SER A 17 -7.15 3.58 -27.62
C SER A 17 -7.92 2.94 -26.46
N LEU A 18 -7.97 3.57 -25.28
CA LEU A 18 -8.77 3.07 -24.15
C LEU A 18 -10.26 2.98 -24.50
N ARG A 19 -10.79 3.99 -25.19
CA ARG A 19 -12.19 4.02 -25.66
C ARG A 19 -12.46 2.95 -26.72
N GLU A 20 -11.54 2.77 -27.66
CA GLU A 20 -11.68 1.74 -28.71
C GLU A 20 -11.70 0.32 -28.15
N VAL A 21 -10.88 0.04 -27.13
CA VAL A 21 -10.80 -1.27 -26.48
C VAL A 21 -11.84 -1.40 -25.35
N ASN A 22 -12.65 -0.37 -25.10
CA ASN A 22 -13.65 -0.30 -24.04
C ASN A 22 -13.08 -0.63 -22.65
N VAL A 23 -11.87 -0.14 -22.37
CA VAL A 23 -11.16 -0.30 -21.10
C VAL A 23 -11.33 0.97 -20.28
N SER A 24 -11.89 0.85 -19.08
CA SER A 24 -11.90 1.93 -18.09
C SER A 24 -10.65 1.83 -17.21
N LEU A 25 -9.97 2.97 -16.99
CA LEU A 25 -8.89 3.02 -16.02
C LEU A 25 -9.43 2.77 -14.61
N PRO A 26 -8.69 2.03 -13.77
CA PRO A 26 -9.04 1.84 -12.37
C PRO A 26 -9.05 3.18 -11.64
N SER A 27 -9.92 3.32 -10.64
CA SER A 27 -9.84 4.48 -9.73
C SER A 27 -8.51 4.49 -8.98
N ILE A 28 -8.12 5.64 -8.43
CA ILE A 28 -6.89 5.76 -7.63
C ILE A 28 -6.98 4.81 -6.43
N TYR A 29 -8.16 4.74 -5.80
CA TYR A 29 -8.44 3.79 -4.72
C TYR A 29 -8.21 2.33 -5.14
N LEU A 30 -8.77 1.90 -6.28
CA LEU A 30 -8.59 0.52 -6.76
C LEU A 30 -7.13 0.22 -7.10
N SER A 31 -6.45 1.18 -7.73
CA SER A 31 -5.03 1.06 -8.09
C SER A 31 -4.16 0.88 -6.86
N ALA A 32 -4.42 1.65 -5.80
CA ALA A 32 -3.73 1.52 -4.53
C ALA A 32 -4.02 0.19 -3.85
N GLN A 33 -5.26 -0.31 -3.87
CA GLN A 33 -5.59 -1.64 -3.32
C GLN A 33 -4.80 -2.76 -4.02
N ILE A 34 -4.70 -2.70 -5.35
CA ILE A 34 -3.93 -3.67 -6.15
C ILE A 34 -2.43 -3.60 -5.79
N LEU A 35 -1.87 -2.38 -5.74
CA LEU A 35 -0.46 -2.19 -5.40
C LEU A 35 -0.16 -2.60 -3.94
N LEU A 36 -1.10 -2.34 -3.04
CA LEU A 36 -1.01 -2.73 -1.64
C LEU A 36 -0.98 -4.26 -1.52
N ILE A 37 -1.89 -4.98 -2.19
CA ILE A 37 -1.86 -6.46 -2.23
C ILE A 37 -0.52 -6.98 -2.76
N TYR A 38 0.04 -6.35 -3.79
CA TYR A 38 1.34 -6.75 -4.32
C TYR A 38 2.42 -6.64 -3.24
N TYR A 39 2.51 -5.51 -2.53
CA TYR A 39 3.50 -5.33 -1.47
C TYR A 39 3.26 -6.23 -0.26
N LEU A 40 2.00 -6.40 0.17
CA LEU A 40 1.64 -7.31 1.26
C LEU A 40 2.04 -8.75 0.96
N ASN A 41 1.80 -9.24 -0.26
CA ASN A 41 2.27 -10.57 -0.68
C ASN A 41 3.79 -10.68 -0.61
N LYS A 42 4.53 -9.67 -1.08
CA LYS A 42 5.99 -9.66 -1.00
C LYS A 42 6.52 -9.67 0.43
N MET A 43 5.85 -8.96 1.35
CA MET A 43 6.17 -8.98 2.78
C MET A 43 5.93 -10.36 3.40
N ILE A 44 4.80 -11.00 3.08
CA ILE A 44 4.43 -12.32 3.59
C ILE A 44 5.40 -13.39 3.07
N ASP A 45 5.74 -13.34 1.78
CA ASP A 45 6.67 -14.30 1.14
C ASP A 45 8.11 -14.10 1.59
N ASN A 46 8.51 -12.87 1.94
CA ASN A 46 9.86 -12.55 2.38
C ASN A 46 9.87 -11.66 3.65
N PRO A 47 9.76 -12.28 4.83
CA PRO A 47 9.76 -11.60 6.13
C PRO A 47 10.96 -10.70 6.40
N ILE A 48 12.13 -11.02 5.84
CA ILE A 48 13.38 -10.31 6.12
C ILE A 48 13.35 -8.90 5.53
N CYS A 49 12.69 -8.73 4.38
CA CYS A 49 12.58 -7.46 3.66
C CYS A 49 11.30 -6.67 4.02
N THR A 50 10.60 -7.06 5.09
CA THR A 50 9.31 -6.46 5.48
C THR A 50 9.41 -4.95 5.69
N TYR A 51 10.49 -4.48 6.31
CA TYR A 51 10.74 -3.06 6.52
C TYR A 51 10.86 -2.27 5.21
N ASP A 52 11.62 -2.79 4.24
CA ASP A 52 11.81 -2.15 2.93
C ASP A 52 10.49 -2.05 2.15
N PHE A 53 9.62 -3.05 2.26
CA PHE A 53 8.31 -3.02 1.62
C PHE A 53 7.36 -2.04 2.30
N MET A 54 7.45 -1.86 3.62
CA MET A 54 6.70 -0.79 4.29
C MET A 54 7.15 0.60 3.86
N ILE A 55 8.45 0.83 3.65
CA ILE A 55 8.94 2.09 3.07
C ILE A 55 8.30 2.34 1.70
N LYS A 56 8.17 1.30 0.86
CA LYS A 56 7.51 1.43 -0.45
C LYS A 56 6.03 1.73 -0.33
N ILE A 57 5.32 1.03 0.54
CA ILE A 57 3.89 1.30 0.81
C ILE A 57 3.72 2.76 1.26
N ASP A 58 4.57 3.25 2.16
CA ASP A 58 4.49 4.61 2.66
C ASP A 58 4.76 5.66 1.57
N ASN A 59 5.79 5.45 0.77
CA ASN A 59 6.21 6.41 -0.24
C ASN A 59 5.38 6.38 -1.52
N GLU A 60 4.87 5.23 -1.93
CA GLU A 60 4.16 5.05 -3.19
C GLU A 60 2.63 5.08 -3.03
N ILE A 61 2.10 4.75 -1.85
CA ILE A 61 0.66 4.69 -1.61
C ILE A 61 0.23 5.80 -0.66
N MET A 62 0.80 5.87 0.55
CA MET A 62 0.28 6.78 1.58
C MET A 62 0.62 8.25 1.30
N LYS A 63 1.83 8.56 0.83
CA LYS A 63 2.26 9.94 0.56
C LYS A 63 1.84 10.51 -0.79
N GLN A 64 1.50 9.67 -1.77
CA GLN A 64 1.21 10.11 -3.14
C GLN A 64 -0.27 10.46 -3.36
N VAL A 65 -1.16 9.99 -2.50
CA VAL A 65 -2.61 10.11 -2.68
C VAL A 65 -3.20 11.00 -1.59
N ASP A 66 -3.98 11.99 -2.01
CA ASP A 66 -4.84 12.74 -1.08
C ASP A 66 -6.07 11.89 -0.74
N TRP A 67 -5.91 11.01 0.25
CA TRP A 67 -6.95 10.10 0.71
C TRP A 67 -8.19 10.82 1.24
N ALA A 68 -8.06 12.04 1.77
CA ALA A 68 -9.19 12.81 2.24
C ALA A 68 -10.10 13.23 1.08
N SER A 69 -9.49 13.67 -0.03
CA SER A 69 -10.20 13.98 -1.27
C SER A 69 -10.78 12.71 -1.91
N GLU A 70 -9.98 11.64 -2.03
CA GLU A 70 -10.36 10.44 -2.78
C GLU A 70 -11.46 9.62 -2.10
N LEU A 71 -11.50 9.61 -0.76
CA LEU A 71 -12.50 8.90 0.03
C LEU A 71 -13.61 9.80 0.57
N ALA A 72 -13.59 11.10 0.23
CA ALA A 72 -14.54 12.11 0.71
C ALA A 72 -14.69 12.13 2.25
N ILE A 73 -13.59 11.92 2.98
CA ILE A 73 -13.59 11.86 4.44
C ILE A 73 -13.38 13.27 4.99
N SER A 74 -14.34 13.77 5.76
CA SER A 74 -14.31 15.13 6.34
C SER A 74 -13.38 15.28 7.55
N LYS A 75 -12.81 14.18 8.05
CA LYS A 75 -11.87 14.16 9.19
C LYS A 75 -10.68 13.28 8.85
N THR A 76 -9.49 13.86 8.88
CA THR A 76 -8.21 13.13 8.87
C THR A 76 -8.06 12.39 10.21
N GLN A 77 -8.68 11.22 10.36
CA GLN A 77 -8.38 10.34 11.50
C GLN A 77 -7.29 9.37 11.09
N TYR A 78 -6.10 9.58 11.66
CA TYR A 78 -4.89 8.74 11.64
C TYR A 78 -4.49 8.16 10.27
N VAL A 79 -3.32 8.57 9.77
CA VAL A 79 -2.70 8.04 8.54
C VAL A 79 -2.77 6.51 8.52
N GLY A 80 -3.46 5.94 7.54
CA GLY A 80 -3.54 4.50 7.32
C GLY A 80 -4.78 3.83 7.89
N GLN A 81 -5.66 4.54 8.63
CA GLN A 81 -6.98 3.99 8.98
C GLN A 81 -7.86 3.79 7.75
N GLU A 82 -7.68 4.62 6.73
CA GLU A 82 -8.45 4.62 5.48
C GLU A 82 -8.35 3.29 4.75
N LEU A 83 -7.16 2.66 4.77
CA LEU A 83 -6.87 1.38 4.13
C LEU A 83 -6.76 0.22 5.14
N GLY A 84 -7.04 0.46 6.42
CA GLY A 84 -6.88 -0.55 7.48
C GLY A 84 -5.42 -0.84 7.88
N LEU A 85 -4.47 -0.03 7.42
CA LEU A 85 -3.04 -0.15 7.67
C LEU A 85 -2.60 0.40 9.03
N GLY A 86 -3.49 1.04 9.79
CA GLY A 86 -3.12 1.74 11.03
C GLY A 86 -2.27 0.92 12.01
N LYS A 87 -2.59 -0.37 12.19
CA LYS A 87 -1.77 -1.26 13.05
C LYS A 87 -0.42 -1.62 12.44
N MET A 88 -0.36 -1.81 11.12
CA MET A 88 0.90 -2.03 10.42
C MET A 88 1.85 -0.84 10.60
N TYR A 89 1.30 0.39 10.61
CA TYR A 89 2.07 1.60 10.85
C TYR A 89 2.62 1.72 12.28
N ILE A 90 1.95 1.12 13.28
CA ILE A 90 2.50 1.04 14.64
C ILE A 90 3.78 0.20 14.63
N TRP A 91 3.74 -1.00 14.05
CA TRP A 91 4.90 -1.88 14.00
C TRP A 91 6.01 -1.36 13.09
N TYR A 92 5.64 -0.71 11.99
CA TYR A 92 6.60 -0.04 11.11
C TYR A 92 7.34 1.10 11.82
N GLY A 93 6.65 1.91 12.63
CA GLY A 93 7.27 2.95 13.46
C GLY A 93 8.31 2.37 14.43
N GLU A 94 7.97 1.29 15.11
CA GLU A 94 8.92 0.60 16.00
C GLU A 94 10.11 -0.02 15.24
N LEU A 95 9.90 -0.54 14.03
CA LEU A 95 11.01 -1.01 13.20
C LEU A 95 11.90 0.15 12.74
N GLN A 96 11.34 1.31 12.44
CA GLN A 96 12.12 2.51 12.15
C GLN A 96 12.94 2.94 13.37
N ASP A 97 12.33 2.97 14.56
CA ASP A 97 13.04 3.26 15.81
C ASP A 97 14.15 2.22 16.09
N PHE A 98 13.96 0.96 15.70
CA PHE A 98 15.02 -0.04 15.79
C PHE A 98 16.23 0.34 14.93
N GLU A 99 15.99 0.69 13.65
CA GLU A 99 17.03 1.04 12.67
C GLU A 99 17.75 2.36 13.05
N ASP A 100 17.01 3.32 13.60
CA ASP A 100 17.55 4.61 14.06
C ASP A 100 18.32 4.50 15.39
N GLY A 101 18.35 3.32 16.02
CA GLY A 101 19.02 3.09 17.31
C GLY A 101 18.22 3.61 18.52
N SER A 102 16.98 4.05 18.31
CA SER A 102 16.07 4.56 19.33
C SER A 102 15.60 3.46 20.30
N MET A 103 14.90 3.89 21.34
CA MET A 103 14.25 2.99 22.29
C MET A 103 13.01 2.36 21.66
N LEU A 104 12.87 1.04 21.77
CA LEU A 104 11.65 0.33 21.42
C LEU A 104 10.67 0.35 22.60
N LEU A 105 9.38 0.49 22.31
CA LEU A 105 8.34 0.57 23.33
C LEU A 105 7.78 -0.82 23.69
N TYR A 106 7.88 -1.79 22.77
CA TYR A 106 7.31 -3.12 22.91
C TYR A 106 8.36 -4.20 23.18
N TYR A 107 7.91 -5.30 23.80
CA TYR A 107 8.72 -6.49 24.08
C TYR A 107 10.00 -6.22 24.88
N ASN A 108 9.97 -5.25 25.81
CA ASN A 108 11.10 -4.83 26.65
C ASN A 108 11.75 -5.95 27.51
N ASN A 109 11.08 -7.09 27.63
CA ASN A 109 11.59 -8.30 28.27
C ASN A 109 12.52 -9.14 27.38
N LEU A 110 12.64 -8.84 26.09
CA LEU A 110 13.47 -9.55 25.11
C LEU A 110 14.74 -8.76 24.78
N SER A 111 15.75 -9.44 24.24
CA SER A 111 16.91 -8.75 23.65
C SER A 111 16.51 -8.00 22.38
N ARG A 112 17.21 -6.90 22.06
CA ARG A 112 16.88 -6.02 20.92
C ARG A 112 16.64 -6.77 19.61
N ASN A 113 17.48 -7.74 19.27
CA ASN A 113 17.31 -8.55 18.05
C ASN A 113 16.03 -9.40 18.08
N LYS A 114 15.69 -9.97 19.23
CA LYS A 114 14.45 -10.74 19.40
C LYS A 114 13.21 -9.84 19.40
N GLN A 115 13.33 -8.59 19.85
CA GLN A 115 12.26 -7.59 19.72
C GLN A 115 11.99 -7.32 18.24
N LYS A 116 13.02 -7.11 17.43
CA LYS A 116 12.89 -6.95 15.97
C LYS A 116 12.21 -8.14 15.31
N GLU A 117 12.64 -9.36 15.63
CA GLU A 117 12.00 -10.58 15.11
C GLU A 117 10.51 -10.62 15.44
N LYS A 118 10.15 -10.32 16.71
CA LYS A 118 8.75 -10.25 17.15
C LYS A 118 7.95 -9.16 16.43
N LEU A 119 8.51 -7.97 16.26
CA LEU A 119 7.85 -6.87 15.55
C LEU A 119 7.61 -7.22 14.07
N ILE A 120 8.55 -7.93 13.42
CA ILE A 120 8.37 -8.43 12.05
C ILE A 120 7.25 -9.46 12.00
N GLU A 121 7.17 -10.39 12.96
CA GLU A 121 6.08 -11.37 13.04
C GLU A 121 4.71 -10.68 13.12
N GLU A 122 4.54 -9.74 14.05
CA GLU A 122 3.27 -9.01 14.22
C GLU A 122 2.90 -8.21 12.96
N LEU A 123 3.90 -7.58 12.31
CA LEU A 123 3.68 -6.84 11.07
C LEU A 123 3.23 -7.75 9.92
N ILE A 124 3.75 -8.98 9.84
CA ILE A 124 3.32 -9.97 8.85
C ILE A 124 1.92 -10.49 9.15
N ASP A 125 1.58 -10.71 10.42
CA ASP A 125 0.25 -11.18 10.79
C ASP A 125 -0.80 -10.11 10.51
N GLU A 126 -0.51 -8.84 10.82
CA GLU A 126 -1.37 -7.72 10.40
C GLU A 126 -1.42 -7.57 8.87
N ALA A 127 -0.31 -7.80 8.15
CA ALA A 127 -0.30 -7.79 6.68
C ALA A 127 -1.25 -8.83 6.07
N LYS A 128 -1.33 -10.04 6.63
CA LYS A 128 -2.29 -11.08 6.19
C LYS A 128 -3.73 -10.62 6.41
N ILE A 129 -4.03 -10.06 7.59
CA ILE A 129 -5.38 -9.57 7.92
C ILE A 129 -5.81 -8.47 6.94
N VAL A 130 -4.93 -7.50 6.68
CA VAL A 130 -5.21 -6.41 5.75
C VAL A 130 -5.39 -6.94 4.34
N LYS A 131 -4.53 -7.86 3.89
CA LYS A 131 -4.64 -8.50 2.57
C LYS A 131 -6.00 -9.15 2.40
N ASP A 132 -6.41 -10.00 3.34
CA ASP A 132 -7.69 -10.72 3.29
C ASP A 132 -8.87 -9.76 3.20
N LYS A 133 -8.80 -8.63 3.95
CA LYS A 133 -9.83 -7.59 3.90
C LYS A 133 -9.92 -6.94 2.53
N ILE A 134 -8.79 -6.58 1.91
CA ILE A 134 -8.76 -5.92 0.60
C ILE A 134 -9.21 -6.90 -0.48
N GLU A 135 -8.75 -8.16 -0.46
CA GLU A 135 -9.20 -9.19 -1.40
C GLU A 135 -10.71 -9.41 -1.32
N LEU A 136 -11.28 -9.39 -0.12
CA LEU A 136 -12.73 -9.49 0.08
C LEU A 136 -13.48 -8.26 -0.45
N GLU A 137 -12.90 -7.06 -0.36
CA GLU A 137 -13.46 -5.85 -0.98
C GLU A 137 -13.39 -5.89 -2.52
N LEU A 138 -12.27 -6.33 -3.08
CA LEU A 138 -12.11 -6.47 -4.54
C LEU A 138 -13.07 -7.52 -5.12
N ASN A 139 -13.25 -8.65 -4.43
CA ASN A 139 -14.17 -9.71 -4.85
C ASN A 139 -15.64 -9.30 -4.79
N LYS A 140 -16.01 -8.29 -3.98
CA LYS A 140 -17.37 -7.71 -3.97
C LYS A 140 -17.64 -6.83 -5.19
N HIS A 141 -16.61 -6.37 -5.88
CA HIS A 141 -16.71 -5.54 -7.08
C HIS A 141 -16.01 -6.17 -8.29
N PRO A 142 -16.45 -7.38 -8.73
CA PRO A 142 -15.78 -8.13 -9.80
C PRO A 142 -15.76 -7.40 -11.15
N TYR A 143 -16.66 -6.43 -11.36
CA TYR A 143 -16.73 -5.62 -12.58
C TYR A 143 -15.60 -4.57 -12.70
N LEU A 144 -14.85 -4.30 -11.62
CA LEU A 144 -13.69 -3.41 -11.63
C LEU A 144 -12.38 -4.15 -11.94
N LEU A 145 -12.38 -5.48 -11.81
CA LEU A 145 -11.31 -6.36 -12.26
C LEU A 145 -11.65 -6.80 -13.69
N ILE A 146 -11.43 -5.92 -14.67
CA ILE A 146 -11.49 -6.34 -16.07
C ILE A 146 -10.44 -7.44 -16.22
N SER A 147 -10.96 -8.63 -16.50
CA SER A 147 -10.26 -9.89 -16.63
C SER A 147 -9.15 -9.79 -17.67
N TYR A 148 -7.90 -9.89 -17.23
CA TYR A 148 -6.83 -10.40 -18.08
C TYR A 148 -7.02 -11.91 -18.22
N LYS A 149 -7.63 -12.32 -19.34
CA LYS A 149 -7.58 -13.69 -19.85
C LYS A 149 -6.62 -13.74 -21.03
#